data_AF-A0A8T6N9I3-F1
#
_entry.id   AF-A0A8T6N9I3-F1
#
_cell.length_a   1.000
_cell.length_b   1.000
_cell.length_c   1.000
_cell.angle_alpha   90.00
_cell.angle_beta   90.00
_cell.angle_gamma   90.00
#
_symmetry.space_group_name_H-M   'P 1'
#
loop_
_entity.id
_entity.type
_entity.pdbx_description
1 polymer ?
#
loop_
_entity_poly.entity_id
_entity_poly.type
_entity_poly.pdbx_seq_one_letter_code
_entity_poly.pdbx_strand_id
1 'polypeptide(L)'
;LSAYATADPTQFSIKGPKAFTAPSWGKIGNIGGEQIIPGSEEKIAVPDGVFDTVRITWKTGGKINNVWIVDDFPFPVKADTYAHVSSGVPPQEYRFELLDYQENVSKNPFTKIIDSGEEAVNKDCPPTSDDFTMISKNTNTGSMIVNVKYAPKNPKQGCTMDMIIDFKRKENQEEFVNQVHYDIMVVDTSSSGIPKTLRSLASESDRDSFFVTSGQIRTTIDVKESGKTTYAILVTGTGPETAPDPERAGYITFDVNVQPGTSTPPPPPDTPKCTSDQVLKDGKCVPKDKPTPPRTDDYAVPSWIKSSAKFWSDSKITDKDFVTGIQYLINKKIVKVPAGTASDTKSDTIPSWVKSTAGYWADGKTSDKEFVGALQFLITNGIIKLKS
;
A
#
# COMPACT_ATOMS: atom_id res chain seq x y z
N LEU A 1 -4.83 -25.65 -8.88
CA LEU A 1 -3.75 -25.86 -9.89
C LEU A 1 -2.51 -26.47 -9.26
N SER A 2 -2.09 -26.02 -8.07
CA SER A 2 -1.06 -26.70 -7.26
C SER A 2 -1.32 -28.21 -7.12
N ALA A 3 -2.56 -28.64 -6.88
CA ALA A 3 -2.93 -30.07 -6.82
C ALA A 3 -2.64 -30.91 -8.08
N TYR A 4 -2.34 -30.31 -9.24
CA TYR A 4 -1.83 -31.04 -10.41
C TYR A 4 -0.32 -31.25 -10.37
N ALA A 5 0.40 -30.44 -9.60
CA ALA A 5 1.85 -30.52 -9.42
C ALA A 5 2.24 -31.22 -8.12
N THR A 6 1.46 -31.02 -7.06
CA THR A 6 1.82 -31.40 -5.70
C THR A 6 1.07 -32.65 -5.32
N ALA A 7 1.81 -33.69 -4.94
CA ALA A 7 1.24 -34.95 -4.46
C ALA A 7 0.62 -34.76 -3.07
N ASP A 8 -0.57 -34.16 -3.00
CA ASP A 8 -1.38 -34.22 -1.78
C ASP A 8 -2.12 -35.57 -1.76
N PRO A 9 -1.80 -36.47 -0.79
CA PRO A 9 -2.42 -37.78 -0.72
C PRO A 9 -3.86 -37.75 -0.19
N THR A 10 -4.39 -36.60 0.26
CA THR A 10 -5.65 -36.59 1.01
C THR A 10 -6.80 -35.81 0.43
N GLN A 11 -6.65 -34.85 -0.50
CA GLN A 11 -7.87 -34.14 -0.95
C GLN A 11 -7.75 -33.28 -2.24
N PHE A 12 -8.82 -33.34 -3.07
CA PHE A 12 -9.24 -32.39 -4.13
C PHE A 12 -8.72 -32.47 -5.58
N SER A 13 -8.27 -33.61 -6.09
CA SER A 13 -8.10 -33.78 -7.55
C SER A 13 -8.57 -35.14 -8.04
N ILE A 14 -9.66 -35.17 -8.82
CA ILE A 14 -10.11 -36.35 -9.58
C ILE A 14 -9.02 -36.84 -10.57
N LYS A 15 -8.00 -36.00 -10.85
CA LYS A 15 -7.00 -36.23 -11.90
C LYS A 15 -5.60 -36.54 -11.39
N GLY A 16 -5.35 -36.44 -10.07
CA GLY A 16 -4.05 -36.67 -9.43
C GLY A 16 -2.93 -35.73 -9.92
N PRO A 17 -1.70 -35.87 -9.37
CA PRO A 17 -0.53 -35.17 -9.87
C PRO A 17 -0.21 -35.58 -11.31
N LYS A 18 0.29 -34.65 -12.10
CA LYS A 18 0.70 -34.83 -13.51
C LYS A 18 2.20 -34.59 -13.62
N ALA A 19 2.87 -35.44 -14.39
CA ALA A 19 4.28 -35.24 -14.69
C ALA A 19 4.49 -33.91 -15.43
N PHE A 20 5.59 -33.21 -15.13
CA PHE A 20 6.00 -32.00 -15.86
C PHE A 20 6.29 -32.26 -17.34
N THR A 21 6.63 -33.49 -17.69
CA THR A 21 6.80 -33.95 -19.07
C THR A 21 5.49 -34.16 -19.82
N ALA A 22 4.34 -34.09 -19.15
CA ALA A 22 3.05 -34.27 -19.81
C ALA A 22 2.77 -33.09 -20.75
N PRO A 23 2.36 -33.35 -22.01
CA PRO A 23 2.15 -32.31 -23.02
C PRO A 23 0.97 -31.38 -22.69
N SER A 24 0.10 -31.77 -21.75
CA SER A 24 -0.98 -30.94 -21.21
C SER A 24 -1.46 -31.49 -19.87
N TRP A 25 -1.82 -30.59 -18.95
CA TRP A 25 -2.41 -30.94 -17.65
C TRP A 25 -3.95 -30.86 -17.63
N GLY A 26 -4.56 -30.56 -18.77
CA GLY A 26 -6.01 -30.42 -18.93
C GLY A 26 -6.41 -29.06 -19.50
N LYS A 27 -7.72 -28.81 -19.58
CA LYS A 27 -8.30 -27.54 -20.04
C LYS A 27 -8.98 -26.84 -18.87
N ILE A 28 -8.94 -25.51 -18.86
CA ILE A 28 -9.69 -24.69 -17.90
C ILE A 28 -11.09 -24.42 -18.47
N GLY A 29 -12.12 -25.04 -17.88
CA GLY A 29 -13.52 -24.88 -18.28
C GLY A 29 -14.08 -26.03 -19.13
N ASN A 30 -15.40 -26.26 -19.04
CA ASN A 30 -16.08 -27.40 -19.68
C ASN A 30 -16.16 -27.30 -21.21
N ILE A 31 -16.07 -26.10 -21.80
CA ILE A 31 -16.20 -25.86 -23.25
C ILE A 31 -15.19 -24.77 -23.67
N GLY A 32 -14.35 -25.06 -24.66
CA GLY A 32 -13.46 -24.07 -25.29
C GLY A 32 -12.24 -23.61 -24.48
N GLY A 33 -12.05 -24.12 -23.26
CA GLY A 33 -10.93 -23.80 -22.39
C GLY A 33 -9.55 -24.04 -23.01
N GLU A 34 -8.64 -23.06 -22.88
CA GLU A 34 -7.25 -23.25 -23.25
C GLU A 34 -6.57 -24.30 -22.37
N GLN A 35 -5.54 -24.95 -22.93
CA GLN A 35 -4.79 -25.98 -22.24
C GLN A 35 -3.87 -25.35 -21.18
N ILE A 36 -3.82 -26.02 -20.03
CA ILE A 36 -2.77 -25.80 -19.03
C ILE A 36 -1.54 -26.54 -19.54
N ILE A 37 -0.47 -25.78 -19.76
CA ILE A 37 0.78 -26.31 -20.29
C ILE A 37 1.86 -26.07 -19.24
N PRO A 38 2.55 -27.12 -18.76
CA PRO A 38 3.81 -26.93 -18.05
C PRO A 38 4.81 -26.32 -19.02
N GLY A 39 5.23 -25.10 -18.73
CA GLY A 39 6.23 -24.36 -19.49
C GLY A 39 7.64 -24.80 -19.14
N SER A 40 8.61 -23.99 -19.53
CA SER A 40 10.03 -24.23 -19.26
C SER A 40 10.37 -24.13 -17.77
N GLU A 41 11.43 -24.84 -17.39
CA GLU A 41 12.14 -24.58 -16.14
C GLU A 41 12.69 -23.16 -16.15
N GLU A 42 12.43 -22.43 -15.07
CA GLU A 42 12.86 -21.04 -14.89
C GLU A 42 13.43 -20.87 -13.48
N LYS A 43 14.60 -20.24 -13.39
CA LYS A 43 15.11 -19.72 -12.12
C LYS A 43 14.45 -18.38 -11.84
N ILE A 44 13.69 -18.30 -10.75
CA ILE A 44 13.06 -17.04 -10.33
C ILE A 44 13.53 -16.62 -8.95
N ALA A 45 13.67 -15.32 -8.76
CA ALA A 45 13.93 -14.72 -7.46
C ALA A 45 12.60 -14.26 -6.84
N VAL A 46 12.40 -14.63 -5.58
CA VAL A 46 11.33 -14.16 -4.68
C VAL A 46 12.00 -13.64 -3.40
N PRO A 47 11.29 -12.90 -2.52
CA PRO A 47 11.90 -12.39 -1.30
C PRO A 47 12.59 -13.44 -0.42
N ASP A 48 12.08 -14.67 -0.39
CA ASP A 48 12.69 -15.78 0.36
C ASP A 48 14.01 -16.31 -0.26
N GLY A 49 14.18 -16.17 -1.58
CA GLY A 49 15.37 -16.69 -2.25
C GLY A 49 15.21 -16.91 -3.75
N VAL A 50 16.14 -17.68 -4.33
CA VAL A 50 16.14 -18.05 -5.75
C VAL A 50 15.78 -19.52 -5.87
N PHE A 51 14.73 -19.82 -6.63
CA PHE A 51 14.20 -21.17 -6.79
C PHE A 51 14.31 -21.63 -8.24
N ASP A 52 14.64 -22.91 -8.42
CA ASP A 52 14.45 -23.62 -9.67
C ASP A 52 12.98 -24.03 -9.76
N THR A 53 12.24 -23.43 -10.69
CA THR A 53 10.79 -23.56 -10.77
C THR A 53 10.35 -24.08 -12.13
N VAL A 54 9.18 -24.72 -12.17
CA VAL A 54 8.47 -24.98 -13.43
C VAL A 54 7.38 -23.92 -13.57
N ARG A 55 7.38 -23.19 -14.69
CA ARG A 55 6.34 -22.19 -14.96
C ARG A 55 5.14 -22.84 -15.64
N ILE A 56 4.01 -22.92 -14.95
CA ILE A 56 2.72 -23.30 -15.54
C ILE A 56 2.08 -22.08 -16.17
N THR A 57 1.61 -22.20 -17.42
CA THR A 57 0.92 -21.11 -18.11
C THR A 57 -0.38 -21.54 -18.78
N TRP A 58 -1.28 -20.57 -18.95
CA TRP A 58 -2.48 -20.64 -19.77
C TRP A 58 -2.89 -19.22 -20.18
N LYS A 59 -3.55 -19.05 -21.32
CA LYS A 59 -4.07 -17.74 -21.71
C LYS A 59 -5.59 -17.65 -21.51
N THR A 60 -6.02 -16.49 -21.03
CA THR A 60 -7.43 -16.17 -20.75
C THR A 60 -7.64 -14.67 -20.93
N GLY A 61 -8.78 -14.27 -21.51
CA GLY A 61 -9.08 -12.84 -21.71
C GLY A 61 -8.00 -12.07 -22.50
N GLY A 62 -7.23 -12.74 -23.37
CA GLY A 62 -6.11 -12.14 -24.12
C GLY A 62 -4.80 -11.95 -23.33
N LYS A 63 -4.73 -12.33 -22.04
CA LYS A 63 -3.52 -12.32 -21.21
C LYS A 63 -2.98 -13.73 -20.96
N ILE A 64 -1.68 -13.84 -20.71
CA ILE A 64 -1.03 -15.09 -20.28
C ILE A 64 -0.91 -15.06 -18.77
N ASN A 65 -1.42 -16.10 -18.13
CA ASN A 65 -1.29 -16.34 -16.69
C ASN A 65 -0.04 -17.16 -16.43
N ASN A 66 0.62 -16.89 -15.31
CA ASN A 66 1.85 -17.57 -14.93
C ASN A 66 1.78 -18.00 -13.47
N VAL A 67 2.14 -19.25 -13.21
CA VAL A 67 2.26 -19.81 -11.87
C VAL A 67 3.57 -20.57 -11.80
N TRP A 68 4.44 -20.22 -10.85
CA TRP A 68 5.73 -20.86 -10.66
C TRP A 68 5.69 -21.74 -9.43
N ILE A 69 6.05 -23.00 -9.63
CA ILE A 69 5.98 -24.06 -8.63
C ILE A 69 7.35 -24.72 -8.47
N VAL A 70 7.60 -25.23 -7.28
CA VAL A 70 8.80 -25.99 -6.92
C VAL A 70 8.37 -27.42 -6.60
N ASP A 71 9.23 -28.38 -6.91
CA ASP A 71 8.98 -29.77 -6.56
C ASP A 71 8.91 -29.94 -5.03
N ASP A 72 8.12 -30.91 -4.56
CA ASP A 72 7.87 -31.18 -3.13
C ASP A 72 7.39 -29.98 -2.28
N PHE A 73 6.97 -28.87 -2.91
CA PHE A 73 6.41 -27.71 -2.24
C PHE A 73 4.91 -27.56 -2.56
N PRO A 74 4.01 -27.62 -1.56
CA PRO A 74 2.55 -27.77 -1.78
C PRO A 74 1.87 -26.52 -2.39
N PHE A 75 2.53 -25.37 -2.39
CA PHE A 75 2.00 -24.11 -2.90
C PHE A 75 2.89 -23.56 -4.01
N PRO A 76 2.39 -22.67 -4.89
CA PRO A 76 3.28 -21.97 -5.79
C PRO A 76 4.19 -21.01 -5.01
N VAL A 77 5.42 -20.82 -5.49
CA VAL A 77 6.34 -19.83 -4.92
C VAL A 77 6.04 -18.42 -5.45
N LYS A 78 5.38 -18.34 -6.60
CA LYS A 78 4.92 -17.09 -7.21
C LYS A 78 3.73 -17.34 -8.13
N ALA A 79 2.81 -16.38 -8.22
CA ALA A 79 1.76 -16.40 -9.22
C ALA A 79 1.39 -14.98 -9.69
N ASP A 80 1.02 -14.90 -10.96
CA ASP A 80 0.48 -13.72 -11.63
C ASP A 80 -0.63 -14.19 -12.58
N THR A 81 -1.89 -14.08 -12.14
CA THR A 81 -3.07 -14.55 -12.88
C THR A 81 -4.12 -13.47 -13.03
N TYR A 82 -4.90 -13.58 -14.10
CA TYR A 82 -5.92 -12.65 -14.58
C TYR A 82 -7.24 -13.39 -14.76
N ALA A 83 -8.34 -12.71 -14.45
CA ALA A 83 -9.67 -13.29 -14.61
C ALA A 83 -10.03 -13.48 -16.09
N HIS A 84 -10.88 -14.45 -16.39
CA HIS A 84 -11.46 -14.56 -17.72
C HIS A 84 -12.46 -13.41 -17.96
N VAL A 85 -12.32 -12.69 -19.08
CA VAL A 85 -13.28 -11.67 -19.51
C VAL A 85 -13.67 -11.90 -20.97
N SER A 86 -14.94 -11.65 -21.29
CA SER A 86 -15.47 -11.72 -22.66
C SER A 86 -15.14 -10.50 -23.50
N SER A 87 -14.78 -9.38 -22.86
CA SER A 87 -14.33 -8.13 -23.50
C SER A 87 -13.58 -7.25 -22.49
N GLY A 88 -12.80 -6.28 -22.97
CA GLY A 88 -12.02 -5.36 -22.12
C GLY A 88 -10.66 -5.91 -21.68
N VAL A 89 -10.01 -5.23 -20.74
CA VAL A 89 -8.73 -5.64 -20.16
C VAL A 89 -9.00 -6.48 -18.91
N PRO A 90 -8.62 -7.77 -18.87
CA PRO A 90 -8.92 -8.62 -17.73
C PRO A 90 -8.24 -8.09 -16.45
N PRO A 91 -8.95 -8.03 -15.31
CA PRO A 91 -8.37 -7.64 -14.04
C PRO A 91 -7.44 -8.74 -13.50
N GLN A 92 -6.50 -8.34 -12.65
CA GLN A 92 -5.67 -9.26 -11.86
C GLN A 92 -6.59 -10.06 -10.92
N GLU A 93 -6.49 -11.39 -10.97
CA GLU A 93 -7.27 -12.29 -10.12
C GLU A 93 -6.47 -12.68 -8.87
N TYR A 94 -5.27 -13.25 -9.06
CA TYR A 94 -4.37 -13.60 -7.97
C TYR A 94 -2.96 -13.08 -8.25
N ARG A 95 -2.32 -12.55 -7.21
CA ARG A 95 -0.90 -12.22 -7.20
C ARG A 95 -0.32 -12.52 -5.83
N PHE A 96 0.69 -13.36 -5.77
CA PHE A 96 1.42 -13.64 -4.54
C PHE A 96 2.87 -14.04 -4.84
N GLU A 97 3.73 -13.84 -3.86
CA GLU A 97 5.15 -14.17 -3.86
C GLU A 97 5.51 -14.77 -2.50
N LEU A 98 6.35 -15.81 -2.51
CA LEU A 98 6.84 -16.44 -1.29
C LEU A 98 7.76 -15.47 -0.54
N LEU A 99 7.38 -15.14 0.69
CA LEU A 99 8.10 -14.15 1.51
C LEU A 99 9.16 -14.78 2.42
N ASP A 100 8.83 -15.90 3.06
CA ASP A 100 9.68 -16.62 4.00
C ASP A 100 9.22 -18.09 4.02
N TYR A 101 10.15 -19.04 3.87
CA TYR A 101 9.90 -20.47 4.03
C TYR A 101 10.84 -21.07 5.08
N GLN A 102 10.25 -21.73 6.06
CA GLN A 102 10.97 -22.42 7.13
C GLN A 102 10.36 -23.80 7.35
N GLU A 103 11.23 -24.80 7.46
CA GLU A 103 10.83 -26.16 7.82
C GLU A 103 10.78 -26.33 9.33
N ASN A 104 9.93 -27.26 9.80
CA ASN A 104 9.86 -27.65 11.21
C ASN A 104 9.58 -26.49 12.18
N VAL A 105 8.77 -25.53 11.72
CA VAL A 105 8.32 -24.37 12.51
C VAL A 105 7.56 -24.85 13.74
N SER A 106 8.23 -24.83 14.90
CA SER A 106 7.69 -25.28 16.19
C SER A 106 6.96 -24.18 16.96
N LYS A 107 7.15 -22.92 16.56
CA LYS A 107 6.48 -21.74 17.15
C LYS A 107 5.69 -21.05 16.07
N ASN A 108 4.42 -20.79 16.32
CA ASN A 108 3.57 -20.08 15.37
C ASN A 108 4.17 -18.68 15.06
N PRO A 109 4.65 -18.43 13.83
CA PRO A 109 5.27 -17.16 13.45
C PRO A 109 4.24 -16.02 13.41
N PHE A 110 2.96 -16.37 13.35
CA PHE A 110 1.83 -15.45 13.33
C PHE A 110 1.25 -15.17 14.72
N THR A 111 1.92 -15.55 15.81
CA THR A 111 1.47 -15.26 17.19
C THR A 111 1.27 -13.77 17.50
N LYS A 112 1.89 -12.89 16.71
CA LYS A 112 1.72 -11.42 16.80
C LYS A 112 0.78 -10.86 15.73
N ILE A 113 0.29 -11.70 14.82
CA ILE A 113 -0.69 -11.34 13.80
C ILE A 113 -2.05 -11.79 14.34
N ILE A 114 -2.92 -10.83 14.59
CA ILE A 114 -4.30 -11.13 14.99
C ILE A 114 -5.07 -11.38 13.70
N ASP A 115 -5.80 -12.49 13.64
CA ASP A 115 -6.69 -12.78 12.52
C ASP A 115 -7.73 -11.66 12.38
N SER A 116 -7.91 -11.14 11.17
CA SER A 116 -8.82 -10.01 10.93
C SER A 116 -10.29 -10.36 11.25
N GLY A 117 -10.66 -11.64 11.15
CA GLY A 117 -11.93 -12.19 11.62
C GLY A 117 -12.03 -12.22 13.14
N GLU A 118 -10.97 -12.60 13.85
CA GLU A 118 -10.93 -12.54 15.32
C GLU A 118 -10.97 -11.10 15.85
N GLU A 119 -10.28 -10.15 15.20
CA GLU A 119 -10.43 -8.72 15.52
C GLU A 119 -11.86 -8.22 15.30
N ALA A 120 -12.51 -8.66 14.22
CA ALA A 120 -13.88 -8.26 13.90
C ALA A 120 -14.90 -8.77 14.94
N VAL A 121 -14.72 -10.01 15.43
CA VAL A 121 -15.56 -10.57 16.50
C VAL A 121 -15.39 -9.80 17.80
N ASN A 122 -14.16 -9.44 18.16
CA ASN A 122 -13.86 -8.69 19.39
C ASN A 122 -14.41 -7.25 19.39
N LYS A 123 -14.64 -6.66 18.20
CA LYS A 123 -15.19 -5.30 18.03
C LYS A 123 -16.72 -5.28 17.86
N ASP A 124 -17.39 -6.44 17.95
CA ASP A 124 -18.83 -6.57 17.66
C ASP A 124 -19.16 -5.96 16.29
N CYS A 125 -18.35 -6.35 15.30
CA CYS A 125 -18.53 -5.89 13.92
C CYS A 125 -19.73 -6.60 13.28
N PRO A 126 -20.54 -5.86 12.50
CA PRO A 126 -21.59 -6.48 11.69
C PRO A 126 -20.98 -7.54 10.75
N PRO A 127 -21.68 -8.68 10.54
CA PRO A 127 -21.17 -9.75 9.69
C PRO A 127 -21.05 -9.26 8.24
N THR A 128 -20.05 -9.80 7.52
CA THR A 128 -19.92 -9.62 6.08
C THR A 128 -21.20 -10.13 5.40
N SER A 129 -21.90 -9.25 4.69
CA SER A 129 -23.14 -9.59 4.01
C SER A 129 -23.13 -9.07 2.58
N ASP A 130 -23.82 -9.77 1.69
CA ASP A 130 -24.07 -9.29 0.32
C ASP A 130 -25.31 -8.36 0.24
N ASP A 131 -25.77 -7.84 1.39
CA ASP A 131 -26.85 -6.86 1.45
C ASP A 131 -26.29 -5.44 1.25
N PHE A 132 -25.97 -5.14 0.00
CA PHE A 132 -25.35 -3.88 -0.38
C PHE A 132 -26.35 -2.74 -0.50
N THR A 133 -26.03 -1.59 0.11
CA THR A 133 -26.69 -0.32 -0.19
C THR A 133 -26.10 0.27 -1.47
N MET A 134 -26.94 0.51 -2.48
CA MET A 134 -26.52 1.05 -3.77
C MET A 134 -26.78 2.55 -3.89
N ILE A 135 -25.77 3.26 -4.40
CA ILE A 135 -25.80 4.68 -4.72
C ILE A 135 -25.34 4.83 -6.17
N SER A 136 -26.08 5.58 -6.97
CA SER A 136 -25.72 5.89 -8.36
C SER A 136 -25.75 7.39 -8.56
N LYS A 137 -24.62 7.98 -8.96
CA LYS A 137 -24.49 9.42 -9.19
C LYS A 137 -23.64 9.70 -10.42
N ASN A 138 -23.93 10.81 -11.10
CA ASN A 138 -23.02 11.39 -12.09
C ASN A 138 -21.88 12.10 -11.38
N THR A 139 -20.66 12.04 -11.93
CA THR A 139 -19.56 12.90 -11.48
C THR A 139 -19.96 14.36 -11.57
N ASN A 140 -19.36 15.21 -10.74
CA ASN A 140 -19.59 16.67 -10.76
C ASN A 140 -19.30 17.32 -12.13
N THR A 141 -18.40 16.73 -12.92
CA THR A 141 -18.09 17.12 -14.31
C THR A 141 -19.05 16.52 -15.34
N GLY A 142 -19.89 15.57 -14.94
CA GLY A 142 -20.79 14.84 -15.83
C GLY A 142 -20.08 13.91 -16.80
N SER A 143 -18.83 13.55 -16.52
CA SER A 143 -17.97 12.70 -17.37
C SER A 143 -18.36 11.23 -17.35
N MET A 144 -18.92 10.73 -16.24
CA MET A 144 -19.34 9.33 -16.08
C MET A 144 -20.35 9.15 -14.95
N ILE A 145 -20.97 7.98 -14.90
CA ILE A 145 -21.80 7.52 -13.79
C ILE A 145 -20.94 6.63 -12.89
N VAL A 146 -20.95 6.90 -11.60
CA VAL A 146 -20.29 6.06 -10.59
C VAL A 146 -21.38 5.40 -9.76
N ASN A 147 -21.46 4.08 -9.82
CA ASN A 147 -22.28 3.29 -8.90
C ASN A 147 -21.41 2.78 -7.77
N VAL A 148 -21.81 3.07 -6.54
CA VAL A 148 -21.17 2.55 -5.34
C VAL A 148 -22.16 1.67 -4.63
N LYS A 149 -21.79 0.41 -4.42
CA LYS A 149 -22.49 -0.54 -3.55
C LYS A 149 -21.63 -0.74 -2.32
N TYR A 150 -22.16 -0.55 -1.13
CA TYR A 150 -21.41 -0.79 0.09
C TYR A 150 -22.20 -1.61 1.11
N ALA A 151 -21.50 -2.44 1.85
CA ALA A 151 -22.03 -3.26 2.93
C ALA A 151 -21.05 -3.25 4.11
N PRO A 152 -21.53 -3.27 5.35
CA PRO A 152 -22.94 -3.25 5.76
C PRO A 152 -23.60 -1.87 5.58
N LYS A 153 -24.93 -1.80 5.61
CA LYS A 153 -25.69 -0.54 5.51
C LYS A 153 -25.32 0.50 6.58
N ASN A 154 -25.00 0.04 7.79
CA ASN A 154 -24.53 0.87 8.89
C ASN A 154 -23.17 0.32 9.36
N PRO A 155 -22.07 0.68 8.71
CA PRO A 155 -20.75 0.23 9.14
C PRO A 155 -20.42 0.76 10.52
N LYS A 156 -19.56 0.07 11.25
CA LYS A 156 -19.15 0.44 12.61
C LYS A 156 -17.70 0.91 12.61
N GLN A 157 -17.39 1.94 13.39
CA GLN A 157 -16.03 2.43 13.55
C GLN A 157 -15.11 1.30 14.05
N GLY A 158 -13.95 1.15 13.40
CA GLY A 158 -12.97 0.10 13.69
C GLY A 158 -13.25 -1.24 12.98
N CYS A 159 -14.33 -1.32 12.21
CA CYS A 159 -14.69 -2.47 11.39
C CYS A 159 -14.45 -2.20 9.90
N THR A 160 -14.52 -3.25 9.10
CA THR A 160 -14.41 -3.16 7.65
C THR A 160 -15.74 -2.82 6.99
N MET A 161 -15.68 -2.10 5.87
CA MET A 161 -16.79 -1.87 4.96
C MET A 161 -16.39 -2.36 3.58
N ASP A 162 -17.20 -3.26 3.02
CA ASP A 162 -17.01 -3.79 1.68
C ASP A 162 -17.67 -2.87 0.66
N MET A 163 -16.99 -2.59 -0.44
CA MET A 163 -17.41 -1.65 -1.47
C MET A 163 -17.22 -2.24 -2.87
N ILE A 164 -18.25 -2.17 -3.70
CA ILE A 164 -18.16 -2.44 -5.14
C ILE A 164 -18.41 -1.11 -5.87
N ILE A 165 -17.47 -0.71 -6.70
CA ILE A 165 -17.53 0.54 -7.46
C ILE A 165 -17.58 0.20 -8.95
N ASP A 166 -18.64 0.64 -9.63
CA ASP A 166 -18.79 0.57 -11.08
C ASP A 166 -18.61 1.97 -11.69
N PHE A 167 -17.67 2.10 -12.61
CA PHE A 167 -17.50 3.27 -13.46
C PHE A 167 -18.19 3.00 -14.79
N LYS A 168 -19.25 3.76 -15.10
CA LYS A 168 -20.13 3.52 -16.24
C LYS A 168 -20.21 4.74 -17.15
N ARG A 169 -20.39 4.51 -18.45
CA ARG A 169 -20.59 5.61 -19.39
C ARG A 169 -21.90 6.33 -19.10
N LYS A 170 -21.91 7.64 -19.33
CA LYS A 170 -23.11 8.46 -19.18
C LYS A 170 -24.12 8.17 -20.30
N GLU A 171 -23.63 7.88 -21.50
CA GLU A 171 -24.43 7.61 -22.70
C GLU A 171 -25.05 6.22 -22.67
N ASN A 172 -24.39 5.25 -22.01
CA ASN A 172 -24.86 3.89 -21.86
C ASN A 172 -24.47 3.31 -20.49
N GLN A 173 -25.47 3.15 -19.62
CA GLN A 173 -25.29 2.68 -18.25
C GLN A 173 -24.97 1.17 -18.15
N GLU A 174 -25.02 0.44 -19.26
CA GLU A 174 -24.61 -0.96 -19.32
C GLU A 174 -23.13 -1.13 -19.66
N GLU A 175 -22.46 -0.07 -20.14
CA GLU A 175 -21.05 -0.11 -20.53
C GLU A 175 -20.14 0.45 -19.43
N PHE A 176 -19.12 -0.32 -19.09
CA PHE A 176 -18.07 0.10 -18.15
C PHE A 176 -17.05 1.03 -18.82
N VAL A 177 -16.55 1.99 -18.05
CA VAL A 177 -15.38 2.79 -18.41
C VAL A 177 -14.14 2.02 -17.97
N ASN A 178 -13.32 1.58 -18.91
CA ASN A 178 -12.10 0.83 -18.62
C ASN A 178 -10.93 1.75 -18.25
N GLN A 179 -9.93 1.19 -17.58
CA GLN A 179 -8.67 1.85 -17.21
C GLN A 179 -8.91 3.17 -16.45
N VAL A 180 -9.55 3.09 -15.29
CA VAL A 180 -9.91 4.25 -14.47
C VAL A 180 -8.92 4.42 -13.34
N HIS A 181 -8.43 5.65 -13.19
CA HIS A 181 -7.65 6.08 -12.05
C HIS A 181 -8.55 6.76 -11.04
N TYR A 182 -8.54 6.29 -9.80
CA TYR A 182 -9.47 6.76 -8.77
C TYR A 182 -8.88 6.75 -7.37
N ASP A 183 -9.53 7.45 -6.44
CA ASP A 183 -9.28 7.38 -5.01
C ASP A 183 -10.60 7.38 -4.25
N ILE A 184 -10.60 6.74 -3.08
CA ILE A 184 -11.69 6.75 -2.13
C ILE A 184 -11.27 7.68 -1.00
N MET A 185 -12.04 8.73 -0.76
CA MET A 185 -11.72 9.74 0.23
C MET A 185 -12.85 9.91 1.25
N VAL A 186 -12.49 10.33 2.45
CA VAL A 186 -13.42 10.95 3.39
C VAL A 186 -13.25 12.46 3.27
N VAL A 187 -14.36 13.16 3.11
CA VAL A 187 -14.37 14.60 2.84
C VAL A 187 -15.27 15.36 3.78
N ASP A 188 -14.87 16.59 4.09
CA ASP A 188 -15.73 17.57 4.74
C ASP A 188 -16.36 18.46 3.67
N THR A 189 -17.69 18.56 3.70
CA THR A 189 -18.48 19.38 2.77
C THR A 189 -19.04 20.65 3.41
N SER A 190 -18.69 20.92 4.68
CA SER A 190 -19.19 22.08 5.44
C SER A 190 -18.64 23.42 4.94
N SER A 191 -17.47 23.42 4.31
CA SER A 191 -16.86 24.60 3.70
C SER A 191 -17.23 24.75 2.23
N SER A 192 -17.70 25.95 1.86
CA SER A 192 -18.13 26.46 0.55
C SER A 192 -17.63 25.74 -0.71
N GLY A 193 -18.37 24.71 -1.16
CA GLY A 193 -18.42 24.26 -2.57
C GLY A 193 -17.42 23.20 -3.02
N ILE A 194 -16.23 23.10 -2.41
CA ILE A 194 -15.23 22.07 -2.75
C ILE A 194 -15.05 21.14 -1.53
N PRO A 195 -15.30 19.82 -1.67
CA PRO A 195 -15.07 18.88 -0.58
C PRO A 195 -13.61 18.92 -0.14
N LYS A 196 -13.38 19.20 1.13
CA LYS A 196 -12.05 19.20 1.73
C LYS A 196 -11.68 17.78 2.13
N THR A 197 -10.58 17.25 1.62
CA THR A 197 -10.10 15.91 1.99
C THR A 197 -9.71 15.84 3.46
N LEU A 198 -10.30 14.89 4.19
CA LEU A 198 -9.94 14.52 5.55
C LEU A 198 -9.04 13.28 5.55
N ARG A 199 -9.31 12.32 4.66
CA ARG A 199 -8.57 11.06 4.52
C ARG A 199 -8.60 10.60 3.07
N SER A 200 -7.49 10.04 2.58
CA SER A 200 -7.34 9.45 1.25
C SER A 200 -6.83 8.02 1.40
N LEU A 201 -7.54 7.06 0.82
CA LEU A 201 -7.17 5.64 0.94
C LEU A 201 -5.97 5.29 0.06
N ALA A 202 -5.81 5.94 -1.09
CA ALA A 202 -4.62 5.79 -1.91
C ALA A 202 -3.37 6.25 -1.13
N SER A 203 -3.46 7.43 -0.49
CA SER A 203 -2.35 7.98 0.30
C SER A 203 -1.99 7.10 1.51
N GLU A 204 -2.98 6.48 2.15
CA GLU A 204 -2.72 5.51 3.24
C GLU A 204 -2.00 4.24 2.78
N SER A 205 -2.09 3.93 1.50
CA SER A 205 -1.41 2.79 0.87
C SER A 205 -0.09 3.20 0.19
N ASP A 206 0.41 4.40 0.46
CA ASP A 206 1.57 5.02 -0.22
C ASP A 206 1.42 5.06 -1.76
N ARG A 207 0.19 5.29 -2.25
CA ARG A 207 -0.14 5.41 -3.68
C ARG A 207 -0.71 6.79 -4.00
N ASP A 208 -0.40 7.29 -5.19
CA ASP A 208 -0.99 8.55 -5.69
C ASP A 208 -2.48 8.37 -6.08
N SER A 209 -2.83 7.20 -6.62
CA SER A 209 -4.20 6.78 -6.92
C SER A 209 -4.29 5.26 -7.04
N PHE A 210 -5.52 4.74 -6.98
CA PHE A 210 -5.84 3.38 -7.39
C PHE A 210 -6.10 3.32 -8.90
N PHE A 211 -5.97 2.12 -9.47
CA PHE A 211 -6.19 1.86 -10.88
C PHE A 211 -7.07 0.61 -11.06
N VAL A 212 -8.05 0.69 -11.96
CA VAL A 212 -8.91 -0.45 -12.33
C VAL A 212 -9.00 -0.61 -13.84
N THR A 213 -8.73 -1.80 -14.34
CA THR A 213 -8.68 -2.09 -15.78
C THR A 213 -10.07 -2.23 -16.41
N SER A 214 -11.02 -2.85 -15.71
CA SER A 214 -12.34 -3.25 -16.21
C SER A 214 -13.47 -2.28 -15.88
N GLY A 215 -13.17 -1.18 -15.19
CA GLY A 215 -14.19 -0.23 -14.73
C GLY A 215 -15.07 -0.73 -13.58
N GLN A 216 -14.80 -1.91 -13.03
CA GLN A 216 -15.46 -2.42 -11.83
C GLN A 216 -14.41 -2.93 -10.85
N ILE A 217 -14.57 -2.58 -9.58
CA ILE A 217 -13.69 -3.04 -8.51
C ILE A 217 -14.50 -3.38 -7.26
N ARG A 218 -14.17 -4.49 -6.61
CA ARG A 218 -14.59 -4.80 -5.24
C ARG A 218 -13.39 -4.57 -4.33
N THR A 219 -13.57 -3.79 -3.27
CA THR A 219 -12.53 -3.45 -2.31
C THR A 219 -13.12 -3.38 -0.91
N THR A 220 -12.32 -3.69 0.09
CA THR A 220 -12.70 -3.62 1.50
C THR A 220 -11.88 -2.53 2.17
N ILE A 221 -12.54 -1.69 2.96
CA ILE A 221 -11.90 -0.54 3.61
C ILE A 221 -12.08 -0.56 5.12
N ASP A 222 -11.06 -0.13 5.86
CA ASP A 222 -11.14 0.07 7.31
C ASP A 222 -11.83 1.39 7.64
N VAL A 223 -12.98 1.31 8.32
CA VAL A 223 -13.75 2.48 8.74
C VAL A 223 -13.14 3.04 10.01
N LYS A 224 -12.60 4.26 9.96
CA LYS A 224 -11.95 4.93 11.11
C LYS A 224 -12.83 6.04 11.70
N GLU A 225 -13.87 6.44 10.97
CA GLU A 225 -14.74 7.56 11.24
C GLU A 225 -15.94 7.13 12.12
N SER A 226 -16.70 8.10 12.62
CA SER A 226 -17.93 7.83 13.39
C SER A 226 -19.00 8.89 13.09
N GLY A 227 -20.26 8.50 13.19
CA GLY A 227 -21.39 9.36 12.87
C GLY A 227 -21.59 9.55 11.37
N LYS A 228 -22.25 10.65 11.00
CA LYS A 228 -22.55 10.96 9.60
C LYS A 228 -21.25 11.32 8.87
N THR A 229 -20.79 10.42 8.01
CA THR A 229 -19.51 10.54 7.31
C THR A 229 -19.76 10.69 5.81
N THR A 230 -19.16 11.70 5.18
CA THR A 230 -19.26 11.88 3.72
C THR A 230 -18.03 11.26 3.05
N TYR A 231 -18.28 10.26 2.21
CA TYR A 231 -17.28 9.65 1.35
C TYR A 231 -17.32 10.30 -0.03
N ALA A 232 -16.18 10.29 -0.72
CA ALA A 232 -16.05 10.70 -2.10
C ALA A 232 -15.31 9.63 -2.91
N ILE A 233 -15.82 9.34 -4.12
CA ILE A 233 -15.04 8.63 -5.14
C ILE A 233 -14.51 9.71 -6.08
N LEU A 234 -13.21 9.94 -6.04
CA LEU A 234 -12.52 10.84 -6.96
C LEU A 234 -11.97 10.03 -8.11
N VAL A 235 -12.37 10.36 -9.33
CA VAL A 235 -11.76 9.90 -10.56
C VAL A 235 -10.74 10.94 -10.99
N THR A 236 -9.47 10.56 -11.00
CA THR A 236 -8.36 11.45 -11.40
C THR A 236 -8.14 11.43 -12.91
N GLY A 237 -8.54 10.36 -13.58
CA GLY A 237 -8.44 10.24 -15.04
C GLY A 237 -8.76 8.85 -15.57
N THR A 238 -8.61 8.67 -16.88
CA THR A 238 -8.77 7.39 -17.57
C THR A 238 -7.60 7.11 -18.50
N GLY A 239 -7.38 5.86 -18.90
CA GLY A 239 -6.27 5.48 -19.79
C GLY A 239 -5.20 4.67 -19.06
N PRO A 240 -4.06 4.37 -19.73
CA PRO A 240 -3.05 3.44 -19.21
C PRO A 240 -2.58 3.79 -17.80
N GLU A 241 -2.22 2.78 -17.00
CA GLU A 241 -1.78 2.97 -15.60
C GLU A 241 -0.61 3.96 -15.48
N THR A 242 0.26 4.02 -16.48
CA THR A 242 1.43 4.90 -16.48
C THR A 242 1.15 6.31 -17.03
N ALA A 243 -0.02 6.55 -17.62
CA ALA A 243 -0.35 7.78 -18.32
C ALA A 243 -1.86 8.08 -18.24
N PRO A 244 -2.36 8.51 -17.07
CA PRO A 244 -3.76 8.92 -16.91
C PRO A 244 -4.08 10.19 -17.72
N ASP A 245 -5.19 10.17 -18.43
CA ASP A 245 -5.81 11.32 -19.08
C ASP A 245 -6.86 11.96 -18.15
N PRO A 246 -6.68 13.22 -17.72
CA PRO A 246 -7.59 13.89 -16.82
C PRO A 246 -8.88 14.41 -17.47
N GLU A 247 -9.11 14.25 -18.79
CA GLU A 247 -10.32 14.76 -19.46
C GLU A 247 -11.63 14.28 -18.82
N ARG A 248 -11.63 13.07 -18.28
CA ARG A 248 -12.80 12.46 -17.61
C ARG A 248 -12.77 12.57 -16.09
N ALA A 249 -11.84 13.34 -15.53
CA ALA A 249 -11.73 13.53 -14.09
C ALA A 249 -13.01 14.15 -13.50
N GLY A 250 -13.27 13.84 -12.24
CA GLY A 250 -14.44 14.30 -11.51
C GLY A 250 -14.65 13.49 -10.25
N TYR A 251 -15.65 13.82 -9.45
CA TYR A 251 -15.94 13.09 -8.24
C TYR A 251 -17.44 12.96 -8.01
N ILE A 252 -17.80 11.96 -7.20
CA ILE A 252 -19.11 11.88 -6.54
C ILE A 252 -18.91 11.92 -5.03
N THR A 253 -19.89 12.43 -4.30
CA THR A 253 -19.94 12.34 -2.83
C THR A 253 -21.18 11.60 -2.38
N PHE A 254 -21.11 10.89 -1.26
CA PHE A 254 -22.24 10.20 -0.66
C PHE A 254 -22.07 10.08 0.86
N ASP A 255 -23.19 10.09 1.57
CA ASP A 255 -23.21 10.03 3.02
C ASP A 255 -23.42 8.59 3.49
N VAL A 256 -22.64 8.17 4.49
CA VAL A 256 -22.76 6.89 5.17
C VAL A 256 -22.89 7.15 6.66
N ASN A 257 -23.86 6.50 7.30
CA ASN A 257 -24.04 6.59 8.74
C ASN A 257 -23.18 5.53 9.42
N VAL A 258 -22.08 5.97 10.03
CA VAL A 258 -21.14 5.08 10.73
C VAL A 258 -21.52 4.97 12.21
N GLN A 259 -21.77 3.75 12.67
CA GLN A 259 -22.03 3.46 14.08
C GLN A 259 -20.76 3.69 14.92
N PRO A 260 -20.89 4.25 16.13
CA PRO A 260 -19.75 4.39 17.05
C PRO A 260 -19.22 3.00 17.46
N GLY A 261 -17.90 2.90 17.62
CA GLY A 261 -17.25 1.69 18.12
C GLY A 261 -17.51 1.46 19.62
N THR A 262 -17.30 0.23 20.09
CA THR A 262 -17.35 -0.14 21.52
C THR A 262 -16.10 0.28 22.30
N SER A 263 -15.01 0.62 21.61
CA SER A 263 -13.95 1.41 22.21
C SER A 263 -14.43 2.85 22.32
N THR A 264 -14.55 3.33 23.56
CA THR A 264 -14.42 4.77 23.77
C THR A 264 -13.14 5.18 23.05
N PRO A 265 -13.17 6.11 22.08
CA PRO A 265 -11.95 6.80 21.73
C PRO A 265 -11.38 7.32 23.06
N PRO A 266 -10.05 7.27 23.30
CA PRO A 266 -9.53 8.15 24.35
C PRO A 266 -10.12 9.53 24.06
N PRO A 267 -10.72 10.20 25.06
CA PRO A 267 -11.30 11.52 24.82
C PRO A 267 -10.25 12.33 24.06
N PRO A 268 -10.63 13.12 23.03
CA PRO A 268 -9.68 14.05 22.43
C PRO A 268 -8.99 14.75 23.60
N PRO A 269 -7.64 14.79 23.67
CA PRO A 269 -6.99 15.53 24.73
C PRO A 269 -7.64 16.91 24.77
N ASP A 270 -8.24 17.26 25.90
CA ASP A 270 -9.00 18.50 26.07
C ASP A 270 -8.19 19.63 25.45
N THR A 271 -8.60 20.05 24.26
CA THR A 271 -7.83 21.02 23.50
C THR A 271 -8.20 22.36 24.12
N PRO A 272 -7.26 23.09 24.76
CA PRO A 272 -7.59 24.36 25.35
C PRO A 272 -8.11 25.28 24.24
N LYS A 273 -9.32 25.81 24.41
CA LYS A 273 -9.84 26.86 23.52
C LYS A 273 -8.98 28.10 23.72
N CYS A 274 -8.10 28.38 22.77
CA CYS A 274 -7.31 29.61 22.72
C CYS A 274 -8.22 30.80 22.41
N THR A 275 -7.97 31.95 23.04
CA THR A 275 -8.66 33.22 22.74
C THR A 275 -8.18 33.81 21.42
N SER A 276 -8.89 34.84 20.89
CA SER A 276 -8.73 35.37 19.51
C SER A 276 -7.32 35.76 19.08
N ASP A 277 -6.40 35.94 20.03
CA ASP A 277 -5.06 36.46 19.81
C ASP A 277 -3.98 35.36 19.85
N GLN A 278 -4.39 34.08 19.93
CA GLN A 278 -3.51 32.91 20.04
C GLN A 278 -3.86 31.84 18.99
N VAL A 279 -2.86 31.05 18.55
CA VAL A 279 -3.02 29.94 17.62
C VAL A 279 -2.60 28.64 18.31
N LEU A 280 -3.30 27.54 18.05
CA LEU A 280 -2.97 26.23 18.60
C LEU A 280 -1.79 25.62 17.81
N LYS A 281 -0.67 25.34 18.48
CA LYS A 281 0.48 24.57 17.96
C LYS A 281 0.91 23.53 18.99
N ASP A 282 1.08 22.28 18.58
CA ASP A 282 1.45 21.14 19.45
C ASP A 282 0.61 21.04 20.75
N GLY A 283 -0.68 21.33 20.64
CA GLY A 283 -1.63 21.27 21.77
C GLY A 283 -1.54 22.43 22.77
N LYS A 284 -0.79 23.51 22.48
CA LYS A 284 -0.68 24.70 23.34
C LYS A 284 -1.04 25.98 22.57
N CYS A 285 -1.64 26.95 23.28
CA CYS A 285 -1.97 28.26 22.72
C CYS A 285 -0.73 29.16 22.68
N VAL A 286 -0.33 29.61 21.50
CA VAL A 286 0.82 30.52 21.31
C VAL A 286 0.40 31.86 20.69
N PRO A 287 0.97 33.01 21.09
CA PRO A 287 0.66 34.31 20.52
C PRO A 287 0.99 34.37 19.01
N LYS A 288 0.13 35.02 18.22
CA LYS A 288 0.38 35.27 16.79
C LYS A 288 1.47 36.36 16.65
N ASP A 289 2.48 36.05 15.84
CA ASP A 289 3.51 36.93 15.26
C ASP A 289 4.88 37.06 15.95
N LYS A 290 5.88 36.31 15.45
CA LYS A 290 7.17 36.78 14.87
C LYS A 290 8.00 35.59 14.32
N PRO A 291 9.01 35.81 13.45
CA PRO A 291 9.27 35.03 12.23
C PRO A 291 9.78 33.60 12.46
N THR A 292 9.40 32.73 11.54
CA THR A 292 9.53 31.27 11.52
C THR A 292 10.98 30.77 11.40
N PRO A 293 11.46 29.87 12.28
CA PRO A 293 12.54 28.95 11.95
C PRO A 293 12.02 27.74 11.14
N PRO A 294 12.87 27.05 10.34
CA PRO A 294 12.44 26.16 9.28
C PRO A 294 11.62 24.94 9.76
N ARG A 295 10.64 24.58 8.93
CA ARG A 295 9.62 23.53 9.09
C ARG A 295 10.23 22.13 9.25
N THR A 296 9.63 21.31 10.11
CA THR A 296 10.07 19.96 10.52
C THR A 296 9.68 18.82 9.55
N ASP A 297 9.24 19.12 8.33
CA ASP A 297 8.91 18.10 7.31
C ASP A 297 10.09 17.82 6.35
N ASP A 298 11.20 18.56 6.48
CA ASP A 298 12.38 18.44 5.61
C ASP A 298 13.41 17.39 6.09
N TYR A 299 13.11 16.64 7.15
CA TYR A 299 14.07 15.74 7.82
C TYR A 299 13.64 14.27 7.87
N ALA A 300 12.54 13.88 7.22
CA ALA A 300 12.05 12.51 7.28
C ALA A 300 13.06 11.53 6.65
N VAL A 301 13.57 10.60 7.46
CA VAL A 301 14.52 9.56 7.01
C VAL A 301 13.79 8.22 6.99
N PRO A 302 13.78 7.50 5.85
CA PRO A 302 13.11 6.21 5.78
C PRO A 302 13.60 5.22 6.85
N SER A 303 12.64 4.50 7.46
CA SER A 303 12.90 3.60 8.58
C SER A 303 13.91 2.49 8.27
N TRP A 304 14.00 2.04 7.02
CA TRP A 304 14.96 1.02 6.57
C TRP A 304 16.43 1.47 6.68
N ILE A 305 16.70 2.78 6.82
CA ILE A 305 18.05 3.32 7.08
C ILE A 305 18.51 3.13 8.53
N LYS A 306 17.57 2.90 9.47
CA LYS A 306 17.89 2.67 10.88
C LYS A 306 18.74 1.43 11.09
N SER A 307 18.50 0.36 10.32
CA SER A 307 19.31 -0.86 10.37
C SER A 307 20.78 -0.59 10.03
N SER A 308 21.03 0.23 9.00
CA SER A 308 22.38 0.62 8.58
C SER A 308 23.07 1.50 9.63
N ALA A 309 22.33 2.43 10.24
CA ALA A 309 22.85 3.25 11.35
C ALA A 309 23.18 2.41 12.60
N LYS A 310 22.39 1.38 12.89
CA LYS A 310 22.67 0.42 13.98
C LYS A 310 23.93 -0.40 13.72
N PHE A 311 24.06 -0.94 12.51
CA PHE A 311 25.27 -1.68 12.14
C PHE A 311 26.51 -0.80 12.19
N TRP A 312 26.37 0.49 11.87
CA TRP A 312 27.47 1.44 11.99
C TRP A 312 27.84 1.69 13.45
N SER A 313 26.86 1.98 14.32
CA SER A 313 27.12 2.21 15.74
C SER A 313 27.75 1.00 16.44
N ASP A 314 27.31 -0.20 16.06
CA ASP A 314 27.84 -1.48 16.57
C ASP A 314 29.20 -1.85 15.97
N SER A 315 29.79 -1.00 15.12
CA SER A 315 31.06 -1.23 14.42
C SER A 315 31.07 -2.46 13.52
N LYS A 316 29.89 -2.87 13.03
CA LYS A 316 29.72 -3.97 12.06
C LYS A 316 29.92 -3.52 10.62
N ILE A 317 29.80 -2.22 10.34
CA ILE A 317 30.19 -1.60 9.07
C ILE A 317 31.21 -0.50 9.31
N THR A 318 32.08 -0.28 8.32
CA THR A 318 33.14 0.73 8.43
C THR A 318 32.59 2.15 8.22
N ASP A 319 33.28 3.15 8.77
CA ASP A 319 32.96 4.56 8.59
C ASP A 319 32.86 4.94 7.09
N LYS A 320 33.73 4.34 6.26
CA LYS A 320 33.76 4.56 4.81
C LYS A 320 32.52 4.00 4.12
N ASP A 321 32.07 2.81 4.48
CA ASP A 321 30.89 2.17 3.89
C ASP A 321 29.62 2.92 4.26
N PHE A 322 29.52 3.33 5.53
CA PHE A 322 28.40 4.14 6.00
C PHE A 322 28.34 5.50 5.31
N VAL A 323 29.46 6.22 5.23
CA VAL A 323 29.55 7.52 4.53
C VAL A 323 29.15 7.40 3.05
N THR A 324 29.61 6.34 2.37
CA THR A 324 29.28 6.08 0.96
C THR A 324 27.77 5.83 0.79
N GLY A 325 27.16 5.07 1.70
CA GLY A 325 25.72 4.82 1.73
C GLY A 325 24.91 6.10 1.93
N ILE A 326 25.27 6.95 2.90
CA ILE A 326 24.59 8.22 3.13
C ILE A 326 24.75 9.18 1.93
N GLN A 327 25.95 9.26 1.34
CA GLN A 327 26.20 10.02 0.09
C GLN A 327 25.21 9.63 -1.01
N TYR A 328 25.01 8.33 -1.21
CA TYR A 328 24.08 7.82 -2.21
C TYR A 328 22.63 8.26 -1.94
N LEU A 329 22.19 8.17 -0.68
CA LEU A 329 20.82 8.50 -0.28
C LEU A 329 20.50 9.99 -0.43
N ILE A 330 21.47 10.85 -0.09
CA ILE A 330 21.34 12.30 -0.28
C ILE A 330 21.29 12.63 -1.78
N ASN A 331 22.18 12.04 -2.59
CA ASN A 331 22.18 12.24 -4.05
C ASN A 331 20.88 11.78 -4.72
N LYS A 332 20.27 10.69 -4.22
CA LYS A 332 18.97 10.19 -4.69
C LYS A 332 17.77 10.95 -4.12
N LYS A 333 17.99 12.00 -3.32
CA LYS A 333 16.96 12.80 -2.63
C LYS A 333 16.05 11.97 -1.72
N ILE A 334 16.54 10.82 -1.26
CA ILE A 334 15.84 9.92 -0.31
C ILE A 334 15.95 10.49 1.10
N VAL A 335 17.10 11.08 1.44
CA VAL A 335 17.31 11.83 2.67
C VAL A 335 17.49 13.30 2.30
N LYS A 336 16.59 14.15 2.79
CA LYS A 336 16.72 15.60 2.66
C LYS A 336 17.56 16.12 3.83
N VAL A 337 18.63 16.84 3.51
CA VAL A 337 19.46 17.54 4.50
C VAL A 337 19.44 19.02 4.13
N PRO A 338 19.17 19.94 5.07
CA PRO A 338 19.26 21.36 4.80
C PRO A 338 20.65 21.70 4.28
N ALA A 339 20.72 22.48 3.21
CA ALA A 339 22.00 22.91 2.64
C ALA A 339 22.77 23.73 3.68
N GLY A 340 23.82 23.14 4.26
CA GLY A 340 24.86 23.86 4.98
C GLY A 340 25.93 24.31 4.01
N THR A 341 26.45 25.52 4.17
CA THR A 341 27.66 25.96 3.46
C THR A 341 28.80 25.02 3.80
N ALA A 342 29.32 24.30 2.81
CA ALA A 342 30.51 23.47 2.96
C ALA A 342 31.67 24.37 3.42
N SER A 343 32.33 24.00 4.51
CA SER A 343 33.52 24.71 4.99
C SER A 343 34.77 23.99 4.45
N ASP A 344 35.77 24.75 4.03
CA ASP A 344 37.03 24.24 3.46
C ASP A 344 37.93 23.47 4.46
N THR A 345 37.50 23.33 5.71
CA THR A 345 38.18 22.52 6.72
C THR A 345 37.91 21.03 6.51
N LYS A 346 38.93 20.31 6.05
CA LYS A 346 38.93 18.85 5.89
C LYS A 346 39.18 18.17 7.22
N SER A 347 38.20 17.40 7.70
CA SER A 347 38.43 16.34 8.69
C SER A 347 38.36 14.99 7.98
N ASP A 348 39.30 14.09 8.26
CA ASP A 348 39.27 12.71 7.74
C ASP A 348 38.66 11.73 8.75
N THR A 349 38.21 12.20 9.92
CA THR A 349 37.75 11.34 11.02
C THR A 349 36.36 11.75 11.51
N ILE A 350 35.47 10.77 11.60
CA ILE A 350 34.12 10.95 12.13
C ILE A 350 34.17 11.03 13.66
N PRO A 351 33.65 12.10 14.29
CA PRO A 351 33.58 12.17 15.74
C PRO A 351 32.69 11.09 16.35
N SER A 352 33.09 10.55 17.51
CA SER A 352 32.37 9.50 18.23
C SER A 352 30.92 9.86 18.61
N TRP A 353 30.64 11.15 18.83
CA TRP A 353 29.28 11.62 19.13
C TRP A 353 28.32 11.43 17.96
N VAL A 354 28.80 11.52 16.71
CA VAL A 354 27.99 11.29 15.50
C VAL A 354 27.57 9.82 15.43
N LYS A 355 28.52 8.92 15.69
CA LYS A 355 28.29 7.47 15.74
C LYS A 355 27.31 7.08 16.86
N SER A 356 27.44 7.73 18.02
CA SER A 356 26.52 7.54 19.15
C SER A 356 25.11 8.04 18.81
N THR A 357 25.01 9.19 18.13
CA THR A 357 23.73 9.76 17.68
C THR A 357 23.03 8.86 16.67
N ALA A 358 23.77 8.23 15.75
CA ALA A 358 23.24 7.25 14.80
C ALA A 358 22.72 5.97 15.49
N GLY A 359 23.42 5.49 16.53
CA GLY A 359 22.97 4.36 17.34
C GLY A 359 21.69 4.67 18.12
N TYR A 360 21.62 5.84 18.77
CA TYR A 360 20.41 6.28 19.46
C TYR A 360 19.24 6.48 18.50
N TRP A 361 19.50 6.96 17.29
CA TRP A 361 18.47 7.13 16.26
C TRP A 361 17.94 5.78 15.77
N ALA A 362 18.83 4.81 15.58
CA ALA A 362 18.44 3.45 15.20
C ALA A 362 17.61 2.73 16.28
N ASP A 363 17.88 3.01 17.55
CA ASP A 363 17.11 2.52 18.70
C ASP A 363 15.80 3.31 18.93
N GLY A 364 15.52 4.36 18.14
CA GLY A 364 14.34 5.22 18.31
C GLY A 364 14.40 6.15 19.52
N LYS A 365 15.58 6.37 20.08
CA LYS A 365 15.82 7.24 21.26
C LYS A 365 16.05 8.71 20.87
N THR A 366 16.32 9.00 19.61
CA THR A 366 16.49 10.34 19.04
C THR A 366 15.66 10.50 17.77
N SER A 367 15.36 11.75 17.40
CA SER A 367 14.52 12.10 16.25
C SER A 367 15.31 12.11 14.93
N ASP A 368 14.61 11.99 13.80
CA ASP A 368 15.23 12.09 12.47
C ASP A 368 15.93 13.45 12.27
N LYS A 369 15.40 14.52 12.88
CA LYS A 369 16.03 15.85 12.87
C LYS A 369 17.41 15.84 13.53
N GLU A 370 17.57 15.14 14.65
CA GLU A 370 18.86 15.04 15.35
C GLU A 370 19.86 14.21 14.55
N PHE A 371 19.39 13.14 13.91
CA PHE A 371 20.23 12.34 13.01
C PHE A 371 20.65 13.13 11.77
N VAL A 372 19.72 13.82 11.10
CA VAL A 372 20.04 14.68 9.95
C VAL A 372 20.93 15.85 10.35
N GLY A 373 20.81 16.39 11.56
CA GLY A 373 21.76 17.37 12.09
C GLY A 373 23.18 16.82 12.23
N ALA A 374 23.31 15.55 12.63
CA ALA A 374 24.60 14.86 12.65
C ALA A 374 25.15 14.63 11.23
N LEU A 375 24.29 14.31 10.25
CA LEU A 375 24.70 14.23 8.83
C LEU A 375 25.11 15.59 8.27
N GLN A 376 24.40 16.66 8.64
CA GLN A 376 24.73 18.02 8.25
C GLN A 376 26.12 18.41 8.75
N PHE A 377 26.46 18.05 9.99
CA PHE A 377 27.81 18.25 10.52
C PHE A 377 28.88 17.56 9.65
N LEU A 378 28.65 16.32 9.23
CA LEU A 378 29.59 15.58 8.37
C LEU A 378 29.76 16.22 6.98
N ILE A 379 28.69 16.82 6.43
CA ILE A 379 28.73 17.55 5.15
C ILE A 379 29.48 18.87 5.31
N THR A 380 29.17 19.64 6.36
CA THR A 380 29.80 20.94 6.63
C THR A 380 31.31 20.83 6.89
N ASN A 381 31.76 19.74 7.52
CA ASN A 381 33.19 19.46 7.78
C ASN A 381 33.89 18.68 6.65
N GLY A 382 33.26 18.54 5.48
CA GLY A 382 33.87 17.93 4.30
C GLY A 382 34.13 16.42 4.36
N ILE A 383 33.59 15.73 5.37
CA ILE A 383 33.69 14.26 5.52
C ILE A 383 32.79 13.56 4.50
N ILE A 384 31.55 14.05 4.33
CA ILE A 384 30.62 13.62 3.28
C ILE A 384 30.75 14.59 2.10
N LYS A 385 31.23 14.08 0.96
CA LYS A 385 31.37 14.88 -0.27
C LYS A 385 30.17 14.67 -1.18
N LEU A 386 29.28 15.65 -1.27
CA LEU A 386 28.21 15.57 -2.27
C LEU A 386 28.81 15.78 -3.67
N LYS A 387 28.45 14.92 -4.63
CA LYS A 387 28.84 15.14 -6.03
C LYS A 387 28.00 16.31 -6.53
N SER A 388 28.67 17.36 -7.00
CA SER A 388 28.01 18.43 -7.74
C SER A 388 27.50 17.94 -9.09
#